data_AF-A0A4Q2YZG7-F1
#
_entry.id   AF-A0A4Q2YZG7-F1
#
_cell.length_a   1.000
_cell.length_b   1.000
_cell.length_c   1.000
_cell.angle_alpha   90.00
_cell.angle_beta   90.00
_cell.angle_gamma   90.00
#
_symmetry.space_group_name_H-M   'P 1'
#
loop_
_entity.id
_entity.type
_entity.pdbx_description
1 polymer ?
#
loop_
_entity_poly.entity_id
_entity_poly.type
_entity_poly.pdbx_seq_one_letter_code
_entity_poly.pdbx_strand_id
1 'polypeptide(L)'
;MAFLFAVAMALPAATQPPEKPEMPAVAGALPPPPSREPQAAVVRADYRYDDLLWENDRTAHRIYGHALEAAEPPSGSGIDSWGKNVRWPFADRQLRSGDQHSYRGEGLDFYNVGDTRGAGGLGIWHDNKLRTSRNYIRHRILSASGQAADFTVDYAPWPVDVNRKVWESRRFTLPLGTHFTRMVSTISSDSAKPLLVGIGIGKRTTGTGAGELTVDRAKGLLSWWGPEDGDHGRMAIAIRVDPAMIAEIRADAGNHLVLLRVMPGKPFVYFSGSAWDKGLGGFRTRQAWDAYAAGETLDFRVPKMQVP
;
A
#
# COMPACT_ATOMS: atom_id res chain seq x y z
N MET A 1 -8.88 19.24 66.25
CA MET A 1 -8.02 18.59 65.22
C MET A 1 -8.49 19.09 63.87
N ALA A 2 -7.78 20.03 63.26
CA ALA A 2 -8.05 20.51 61.91
C ALA A 2 -7.07 19.82 60.95
N PHE A 3 -7.59 19.06 59.98
CA PHE A 3 -6.79 18.45 58.93
C PHE A 3 -6.62 19.45 57.78
N LEU A 4 -5.38 19.89 57.53
CA LEU A 4 -5.01 20.56 56.29
C LEU A 4 -4.87 19.51 55.18
N PHE A 5 -5.70 19.62 54.14
CA PHE A 5 -5.46 18.92 52.87
C PHE A 5 -4.48 19.74 52.02
N ALA A 6 -3.28 19.21 51.82
CA ALA A 6 -2.34 19.73 50.83
C ALA A 6 -2.74 19.19 49.44
N VAL A 7 -3.18 20.09 48.55
CA VAL A 7 -3.40 19.76 47.14
C VAL A 7 -2.04 19.85 46.43
N ALA A 8 -1.48 18.69 46.07
CA ALA A 8 -0.30 18.63 45.21
C ALA A 8 -0.72 18.92 43.76
N MET A 9 -0.32 20.07 43.23
CA MET A 9 -0.45 20.34 41.81
C MET A 9 0.61 19.54 41.04
N ALA A 10 0.17 18.51 40.31
CA ALA A 10 1.02 17.80 39.37
C ALA A 10 1.31 18.71 38.17
N LEU A 11 2.57 19.11 38.01
CA LEU A 11 3.03 19.78 36.79
C LEU A 11 2.92 18.80 35.61
N PRO A 12 2.45 19.24 34.43
CA PRO A 12 2.44 18.39 33.26
C PRO A 12 3.88 18.00 32.89
N ALA A 13 4.15 16.70 32.81
CA ALA A 13 5.42 16.21 32.32
C ALA A 13 5.64 16.75 30.90
N ALA A 14 6.75 17.47 30.71
CA ALA A 14 7.18 17.89 29.38
C ALA A 14 7.41 16.62 28.54
N THR A 15 6.57 16.40 27.53
CA THR A 15 6.75 15.31 26.58
C THR A 15 8.02 15.62 25.77
N GLN A 16 9.08 14.84 26.01
CA GLN A 16 10.25 14.89 25.14
C GLN A 16 9.80 14.59 23.70
N PRO A 17 10.26 15.37 22.70
CA PRO A 17 9.99 15.05 21.30
C PRO A 17 10.49 13.63 21.02
N PRO A 18 9.74 12.82 20.26
CA PRO A 18 10.14 11.45 19.97
C PRO A 18 11.52 11.44 19.35
N GLU A 19 12.40 10.60 19.90
CA GLU A 19 13.76 10.43 19.42
C GLU A 19 13.76 10.07 17.93
N LYS A 20 14.68 10.68 17.17
CA LYS A 20 14.81 10.35 15.75
C LYS A 20 15.26 8.89 15.65
N PRO A 21 14.59 8.06 14.82
CA PRO A 21 15.01 6.67 14.67
C PRO A 21 16.42 6.61 14.10
N GLU A 22 17.21 5.64 14.56
CA GLU A 22 18.49 5.31 13.94
C GLU A 22 18.22 4.82 12.52
N MET A 23 18.84 5.45 11.52
CA MET A 23 18.68 5.10 10.12
C MET A 23 19.66 3.99 9.71
N PRO A 24 19.36 3.19 8.66
CA PRO A 24 20.32 2.25 8.10
C PRO A 24 21.61 2.95 7.65
N ALA A 25 22.69 2.19 7.48
CA ALA A 25 23.94 2.73 6.95
C ALA A 25 23.74 3.31 5.54
N VAL A 26 24.29 4.51 5.29
CA VAL A 26 24.15 5.19 3.99
C VAL A 26 25.12 4.57 2.98
N ALA A 27 24.58 3.95 1.93
CA ALA A 27 25.32 3.30 0.85
C ALA A 27 25.43 4.18 -0.40
N GLY A 28 26.04 5.36 -0.24
CA GLY A 28 26.14 6.38 -1.29
C GLY A 28 24.96 7.35 -1.31
N ALA A 29 24.91 8.22 -2.31
CA ALA A 29 23.93 9.32 -2.39
C ALA A 29 23.10 9.25 -3.67
N LEU A 30 21.84 9.64 -3.58
CA LEU A 30 21.01 9.92 -4.74
C LEU A 30 21.38 11.26 -5.37
N PRO A 31 21.16 11.45 -6.69
CA PRO A 31 21.16 12.79 -7.27
C PRO A 31 20.21 13.72 -6.49
N PRO A 32 20.55 15.02 -6.34
CA PRO A 32 19.70 15.93 -5.59
C PRO A 32 18.30 16.01 -6.20
N PRO A 33 17.24 16.12 -5.38
CA PRO A 33 15.90 16.34 -5.89
C PRO A 33 15.78 17.71 -6.58
N PRO A 34 14.92 17.86 -7.61
CA PRO A 34 14.60 19.16 -8.18
C PRO A 34 13.99 20.14 -7.16
N SER A 35 13.31 19.62 -6.14
CA SER A 35 12.73 20.39 -5.04
C SER A 35 12.62 19.52 -3.78
N ARG A 36 12.78 20.14 -2.61
CA ARG A 36 12.58 19.50 -1.30
C ARG A 36 11.20 19.78 -0.69
N GLU A 37 10.30 20.37 -1.47
CA GLU A 37 8.92 20.60 -1.03
C GLU A 37 8.10 19.30 -1.04
N PRO A 38 7.03 19.21 -0.21
CA PRO A 38 6.06 18.12 -0.29
C PRO A 38 5.45 18.01 -1.70
N GLN A 39 5.56 16.84 -2.32
CA GLN A 39 4.92 16.56 -3.61
C GLN A 39 4.43 15.12 -3.69
N ALA A 40 3.24 14.94 -4.25
CA ALA A 40 2.80 13.65 -4.75
C ALA A 40 3.26 13.48 -6.21
N ALA A 41 3.66 12.28 -6.61
CA ALA A 41 4.17 12.01 -7.96
C ALA A 41 3.77 10.63 -8.48
N VAL A 42 3.62 10.50 -9.80
CA VAL A 42 3.54 9.23 -10.53
C VAL A 42 4.60 9.23 -11.63
N VAL A 43 5.41 8.18 -11.69
CA VAL A 43 6.46 8.01 -12.71
C VAL A 43 6.32 6.66 -13.38
N ARG A 44 6.40 6.63 -14.70
CA ARG A 44 6.61 5.41 -15.48
C ARG A 44 8.11 5.20 -15.65
N ALA A 45 8.62 4.09 -15.12
CA ALA A 45 9.99 3.66 -15.28
C ALA A 45 10.12 2.81 -16.56
N ASP A 46 10.17 3.46 -17.72
CA ASP A 46 10.38 2.80 -19.02
C ASP A 46 11.68 1.97 -19.07
N TYR A 47 12.72 2.44 -18.37
CA TYR A 47 13.99 1.75 -18.15
C TYR A 47 13.88 0.51 -17.23
N ARG A 48 12.75 0.31 -16.56
CA ARG A 48 12.47 -0.82 -15.69
C ARG A 48 11.16 -1.49 -16.07
N TYR A 49 11.08 -1.93 -17.33
CA TYR A 49 9.96 -2.71 -17.87
C TYR A 49 8.59 -2.06 -17.68
N ASP A 50 8.59 -0.73 -17.79
CA ASP A 50 7.44 0.16 -17.63
C ASP A 50 6.88 0.31 -16.22
N ASP A 51 7.48 -0.27 -15.18
CA ASP A 51 6.99 -0.21 -13.79
C ASP A 51 6.46 1.19 -13.41
N LEU A 52 5.33 1.24 -12.73
CA LEU A 52 4.77 2.49 -12.23
C LEU A 52 5.15 2.69 -10.77
N LEU A 53 5.78 3.82 -10.51
CA LEU A 53 6.08 4.33 -9.18
C LEU A 53 5.04 5.40 -8.82
N TRP A 54 4.54 5.38 -7.59
CA TRP A 54 3.78 6.50 -7.06
C TRP A 54 4.12 6.76 -5.60
N GLU A 55 4.14 8.03 -5.22
CA GLU A 55 4.53 8.46 -3.89
C GLU A 55 3.93 9.82 -3.53
N ASN A 56 3.98 10.16 -2.24
CA ASN A 56 3.69 11.50 -1.71
C ASN A 56 4.67 11.85 -0.57
N ASP A 57 4.38 12.86 0.24
CA ASP A 57 5.22 13.27 1.37
C ASP A 57 5.29 12.27 2.53
N ARG A 58 4.58 11.14 2.43
CA ARG A 58 4.39 10.15 3.50
C ARG A 58 4.80 8.72 3.12
N THR A 59 4.53 8.30 1.88
CA THR A 59 4.74 6.92 1.43
C THR A 59 5.13 6.83 -0.05
N ALA A 60 5.69 5.70 -0.46
CA ALA A 60 6.10 5.38 -1.82
C ALA A 60 5.82 3.91 -2.16
N HIS A 61 5.49 3.65 -3.42
CA HIS A 61 5.01 2.35 -3.88
C HIS A 61 5.40 2.07 -5.33
N ARG A 62 5.31 0.79 -5.71
CA ARG A 62 5.53 0.31 -7.08
C ARG A 62 4.50 -0.75 -7.48
N ILE A 63 4.11 -0.74 -8.75
CA ILE A 63 3.46 -1.86 -9.43
C ILE A 63 4.16 -2.16 -10.74
N TYR A 64 4.07 -3.41 -11.16
CA TYR A 64 4.92 -3.95 -12.20
C TYR A 64 4.27 -3.92 -13.59
N GLY A 65 5.04 -3.49 -14.60
CA GLY A 65 4.60 -3.43 -15.99
C GLY A 65 4.60 -4.79 -16.69
N HIS A 66 3.80 -4.93 -17.75
CA HIS A 66 3.69 -6.19 -18.50
C HIS A 66 5.01 -6.73 -19.05
N ALA A 67 5.92 -5.83 -19.46
CA ALA A 67 7.22 -6.23 -19.99
C ALA A 67 8.08 -7.00 -18.97
N LEU A 68 7.83 -6.83 -17.66
CA LEU A 68 8.56 -7.54 -16.61
C LEU A 68 8.29 -9.05 -16.64
N GLU A 69 7.12 -9.48 -17.10
CA GLU A 69 6.75 -10.90 -17.14
C GLU A 69 7.71 -11.74 -17.97
N ALA A 70 8.31 -11.15 -19.00
CA ALA A 70 9.29 -11.81 -19.87
C ALA A 70 10.72 -11.75 -19.30
N ALA A 71 11.03 -10.75 -18.49
CA ALA A 71 12.38 -10.53 -17.95
C ALA A 71 12.61 -11.24 -16.61
N GLU A 72 11.62 -11.23 -15.71
CA GLU A 72 11.75 -11.73 -14.33
C GLU A 72 10.53 -12.53 -13.87
N PRO A 73 10.28 -13.74 -14.44
CA PRO A 73 9.21 -14.61 -13.97
C PRO A 73 9.57 -15.32 -12.65
N PRO A 74 8.62 -15.51 -11.70
CA PRO A 74 7.23 -15.06 -11.74
C PRO A 74 7.05 -13.61 -11.26
N SER A 75 6.32 -12.80 -12.04
CA SER A 75 5.79 -11.48 -11.63
C SER A 75 4.25 -11.48 -11.61
N GLY A 76 3.66 -10.51 -10.91
CA GLY A 76 2.19 -10.38 -10.86
C GLY A 76 1.70 -9.02 -10.35
N SER A 77 0.38 -8.93 -10.10
CA SER A 77 -0.31 -7.69 -9.71
C SER A 77 -0.29 -7.35 -8.21
N GLY A 78 0.70 -7.83 -7.47
CA GLY A 78 0.92 -7.40 -6.08
C GLY A 78 1.41 -5.96 -6.04
N ILE A 79 1.18 -5.28 -4.91
CA ILE A 79 1.63 -3.90 -4.69
C ILE A 79 2.86 -3.89 -3.81
N ASP A 80 3.90 -3.23 -4.27
CA ASP A 80 5.14 -3.03 -3.54
C ASP A 80 5.09 -1.71 -2.75
N SER A 81 5.68 -1.69 -1.56
CA SER A 81 5.68 -0.54 -0.65
C SER A 81 7.06 -0.27 -0.12
N TRP A 82 7.56 0.94 -0.32
CA TRP A 82 8.93 1.29 0.02
C TRP A 82 9.00 2.05 1.34
N GLY A 83 10.13 1.92 2.04
CA GLY A 83 10.45 2.76 3.18
C GLY A 83 10.81 4.16 2.69
N LYS A 84 10.16 5.19 3.25
CA LYS A 84 10.40 6.59 2.90
C LYS A 84 10.60 7.46 4.15
N ASN A 85 11.62 8.31 4.15
CA ASN A 85 11.91 9.25 5.25
C ASN A 85 12.13 10.71 4.81
N VAL A 86 11.70 11.07 3.60
CA VAL A 86 11.71 12.46 3.08
C VAL A 86 10.32 12.91 2.64
N ARG A 87 10.10 14.21 2.42
CA ARG A 87 8.81 14.76 1.97
C ARG A 87 8.68 14.93 0.45
N TRP A 88 9.80 14.92 -0.28
CA TRP A 88 9.84 15.05 -1.73
C TRP A 88 9.88 13.68 -2.42
N PRO A 89 9.62 13.59 -3.73
CA PRO A 89 9.72 12.34 -4.47
C PRO A 89 11.16 11.82 -4.51
N PHE A 90 11.37 10.53 -4.26
CA PHE A 90 12.68 9.86 -4.28
C PHE A 90 12.69 8.55 -5.07
N ALA A 91 11.54 7.89 -5.25
CA ALA A 91 11.46 6.51 -5.71
C ALA A 91 12.07 6.31 -7.10
N ASP A 92 11.85 7.26 -8.04
CA ASP A 92 12.46 7.18 -9.38
C ASP A 92 13.99 7.32 -9.32
N ARG A 93 14.51 8.26 -8.50
CA ARG A 93 15.97 8.41 -8.34
C ARG A 93 16.59 7.17 -7.71
N GLN A 94 15.91 6.60 -6.71
CA GLN A 94 16.31 5.37 -6.04
C GLN A 94 16.31 4.19 -7.02
N LEU A 95 15.26 4.01 -7.82
CA LEU A 95 15.19 2.94 -8.81
C LEU A 95 16.24 3.07 -9.91
N ARG A 96 16.51 4.30 -10.40
CA ARG A 96 17.57 4.57 -11.40
C ARG A 96 18.97 4.24 -10.93
N SER A 97 19.20 4.14 -9.62
CA SER A 97 20.51 3.74 -9.10
C SER A 97 20.87 2.29 -9.46
N GLY A 98 19.88 1.46 -9.83
CA GLY A 98 20.06 0.02 -10.02
C GLY A 98 20.18 -0.79 -8.72
N ASP A 99 20.13 -0.09 -7.57
CA ASP A 99 20.23 -0.66 -6.24
C ASP A 99 19.23 0.07 -5.33
N GLN A 100 17.96 -0.28 -5.52
CA GLN A 100 16.85 0.26 -4.73
C GLN A 100 16.84 -0.24 -3.29
N HIS A 101 17.56 -1.33 -3.01
CA HIS A 101 17.53 -2.01 -1.71
C HIS A 101 18.46 -1.37 -0.69
N SER A 102 19.57 -0.77 -1.13
CA SER A 102 20.44 -0.05 -0.21
C SER A 102 19.90 1.32 0.17
N TYR A 103 20.01 1.67 1.45
CA TYR A 103 19.59 2.99 1.93
C TYR A 103 20.54 4.09 1.46
N ARG A 104 20.01 5.06 0.72
CA ARG A 104 20.77 6.18 0.14
C ARG A 104 20.40 7.55 0.73
N GLY A 105 19.81 7.54 1.93
CA GLY A 105 19.48 8.75 2.71
C GLY A 105 18.02 9.22 2.64
N GLU A 106 17.22 8.71 1.69
CA GLU A 106 15.84 9.20 1.44
C GLU A 106 14.75 8.11 1.53
N GLY A 107 15.17 6.85 1.53
CA GLY A 107 14.32 5.68 1.58
C GLY A 107 15.02 4.46 0.98
N LEU A 108 14.30 3.34 0.91
CA LEU A 108 14.75 2.08 0.32
C LEU A 108 13.57 1.14 0.05
N ASP A 109 13.77 0.21 -0.85
CA ASP A 109 12.91 -0.96 -1.06
C ASP A 109 13.44 -2.14 -0.24
N PHE A 110 12.73 -2.55 0.81
CA PHE A 110 13.01 -3.81 1.51
C PHE A 110 11.75 -4.68 1.63
N TYR A 111 10.77 -4.40 0.76
CA TYR A 111 9.47 -5.05 0.77
C TYR A 111 9.35 -5.99 -0.43
N ASN A 112 9.49 -7.29 -0.19
CA ASN A 112 9.44 -8.29 -1.24
C ASN A 112 8.01 -8.80 -1.47
N VAL A 113 7.41 -8.37 -2.57
CA VAL A 113 6.03 -8.77 -2.94
C VAL A 113 5.94 -10.25 -3.29
N GLY A 114 6.93 -10.80 -3.99
CA GLY A 114 6.89 -12.15 -4.55
C GLY A 114 5.61 -12.42 -5.37
N ASP A 115 5.00 -13.58 -5.14
CA ASP A 115 3.73 -14.00 -5.75
C ASP A 115 2.48 -13.51 -4.98
N THR A 116 2.68 -12.83 -3.86
CA THR A 116 1.62 -12.42 -2.94
C THR A 116 0.84 -11.21 -3.49
N ARG A 117 -0.09 -10.69 -2.68
CA ARG A 117 -0.81 -9.44 -2.97
C ARG A 117 -0.07 -8.21 -2.48
N GLY A 118 1.07 -8.36 -1.80
CA GLY A 118 1.85 -7.25 -1.28
C GLY A 118 1.00 -6.33 -0.41
N ALA A 119 1.04 -5.03 -0.66
CA ALA A 119 0.24 -4.02 0.05
C ALA A 119 -1.09 -3.72 -0.67
N GLY A 120 -1.99 -4.69 -0.81
CA GLY A 120 -3.37 -4.45 -1.29
C GLY A 120 -3.62 -4.74 -2.76
N GLY A 121 -2.80 -5.58 -3.38
CA GLY A 121 -3.19 -6.29 -4.60
C GLY A 121 -4.43 -7.14 -4.37
N LEU A 122 -5.10 -7.55 -5.45
CA LEU A 122 -6.31 -8.36 -5.35
C LEU A 122 -6.31 -9.57 -6.27
N GLY A 123 -7.30 -10.42 -6.09
CA GLY A 123 -7.67 -11.51 -6.98
C GLY A 123 -9.11 -11.94 -6.72
N ILE A 124 -9.57 -12.95 -7.46
CA ILE A 124 -10.89 -13.55 -7.27
C ILE A 124 -10.74 -14.81 -6.42
N TRP A 125 -11.42 -14.84 -5.28
CA TRP A 125 -11.50 -16.04 -4.45
C TRP A 125 -12.50 -17.03 -5.05
N HIS A 126 -12.00 -18.17 -5.51
CA HIS A 126 -12.80 -19.22 -6.14
C HIS A 126 -12.19 -20.60 -5.87
N ASP A 127 -13.02 -21.57 -5.50
CA ASP A 127 -12.60 -22.95 -5.17
C ASP A 127 -11.42 -23.00 -4.19
N ASN A 128 -11.56 -22.24 -3.09
CA ASN A 128 -10.56 -22.15 -2.01
C ASN A 128 -9.17 -21.68 -2.48
N LYS A 129 -9.10 -20.97 -3.61
CA LYS A 129 -7.86 -20.41 -4.17
C LYS A 129 -8.07 -18.96 -4.62
N LEU A 130 -7.05 -18.14 -4.42
CA LEU A 130 -7.01 -16.80 -5.00
C LEU A 130 -6.53 -16.89 -6.46
N ARG A 131 -7.39 -16.46 -7.39
CA ARG A 131 -7.12 -16.37 -8.84
C ARG A 131 -6.73 -14.94 -9.17
N THR A 132 -5.48 -14.73 -9.54
CA THR A 132 -4.88 -13.40 -9.66
C THR A 132 -4.60 -13.03 -11.12
N SER A 133 -4.65 -11.73 -11.40
CA SER A 133 -4.14 -11.19 -12.65
C SER A 133 -2.61 -11.25 -12.70
N ARG A 134 -2.08 -11.11 -13.91
CA ARG A 134 -0.67 -10.83 -14.17
C ARG A 134 -0.39 -9.32 -14.00
N ASN A 135 0.72 -8.83 -14.52
CA ASN A 135 1.09 -7.41 -14.47
C ASN A 135 0.07 -6.55 -15.23
N TYR A 136 0.05 -5.23 -15.00
CA TYR A 136 -0.87 -4.38 -15.78
C TYR A 136 -0.37 -4.26 -17.23
N ILE A 137 -1.32 -4.16 -18.16
CA ILE A 137 -1.04 -4.10 -19.61
C ILE A 137 -1.21 -2.71 -20.22
N ARG A 138 -1.91 -1.81 -19.53
CA ARG A 138 -2.09 -0.40 -19.95
C ARG A 138 -2.08 0.51 -18.75
N HIS A 139 -1.65 1.74 -18.96
CA HIS A 139 -1.72 2.78 -17.94
C HIS A 139 -2.11 4.12 -18.55
N ARG A 140 -2.58 5.03 -17.70
CA ARG A 140 -2.78 6.45 -18.00
C ARG A 140 -2.49 7.25 -16.74
N ILE A 141 -1.50 8.13 -16.81
CA ILE A 141 -1.23 9.10 -15.75
C ILE A 141 -2.21 10.25 -15.92
N LEU A 142 -2.99 10.55 -14.87
CA LEU A 142 -3.98 11.62 -14.85
C LEU A 142 -3.42 12.89 -14.20
N SER A 143 -2.62 12.71 -13.14
CA SER A 143 -1.85 13.76 -12.48
C SER A 143 -0.50 13.19 -12.07
N ALA A 144 0.56 13.77 -12.64
CA ALA A 144 1.92 13.27 -12.49
C ALA A 144 2.67 13.90 -11.29
N SER A 145 2.28 15.10 -10.83
CA SER A 145 2.99 15.80 -9.77
C SER A 145 2.16 16.85 -9.04
N GLY A 146 2.49 17.12 -7.78
CA GLY A 146 1.97 18.25 -7.01
C GLY A 146 1.10 17.80 -5.84
N GLN A 147 -0.23 17.89 -5.99
CA GLN A 147 -1.17 17.69 -4.89
C GLN A 147 -1.66 16.24 -4.73
N ALA A 148 -1.67 15.47 -5.82
CA ALA A 148 -2.02 14.06 -5.81
C ALA A 148 -1.33 13.30 -6.95
N ALA A 149 -0.89 12.10 -6.63
CA ALA A 149 -0.49 11.08 -7.59
C ALA A 149 -1.75 10.36 -8.05
N ASP A 150 -2.10 10.46 -9.33
CA ASP A 150 -3.37 9.95 -9.85
C ASP A 150 -3.19 9.29 -11.21
N PHE A 151 -3.57 8.02 -11.31
CA PHE A 151 -3.39 7.24 -12.53
C PHE A 151 -4.36 6.06 -12.59
N THR A 152 -4.54 5.52 -13.79
CA THR A 152 -5.32 4.30 -14.02
C THR A 152 -4.47 3.24 -14.67
N VAL A 153 -4.77 1.97 -14.40
CA VAL A 153 -4.20 0.83 -15.11
C VAL A 153 -5.29 -0.18 -15.50
N ASP A 154 -5.03 -0.93 -16.57
CA ASP A 154 -5.84 -2.07 -16.98
C ASP A 154 -5.03 -3.36 -16.84
N TYR A 155 -5.69 -4.43 -16.38
CA TYR A 155 -5.15 -5.78 -16.33
C TYR A 155 -5.82 -6.64 -17.40
N ALA A 156 -5.03 -7.47 -18.08
CA ALA A 156 -5.52 -8.41 -19.09
C ALA A 156 -6.52 -9.41 -18.49
N PRO A 157 -7.43 -9.99 -19.28
CA PRO A 157 -8.32 -11.04 -18.79
C PRO A 157 -7.56 -12.24 -18.20
N TRP A 158 -8.01 -12.75 -17.05
CA TRP A 158 -7.52 -13.98 -16.43
C TRP A 158 -8.66 -14.94 -16.10
N PRO A 159 -8.43 -16.26 -16.18
CA PRO A 159 -9.44 -17.26 -15.84
C PRO A 159 -9.66 -17.32 -14.32
N VAL A 160 -10.93 -17.34 -13.92
CA VAL A 160 -11.36 -17.66 -12.54
C VAL A 160 -11.67 -19.15 -12.43
N ASP A 161 -12.31 -19.71 -13.45
CA ASP A 161 -12.62 -21.12 -13.63
C ASP A 161 -12.55 -21.50 -15.14
N VAL A 162 -13.05 -22.68 -15.51
CA VAL A 162 -13.04 -23.18 -16.89
C VAL A 162 -13.89 -22.34 -17.85
N ASN A 163 -14.99 -21.76 -17.37
CA ASN A 163 -16.02 -21.07 -18.16
C ASN A 163 -16.15 -19.58 -17.82
N ARG A 164 -15.26 -19.05 -16.99
CA ARG A 164 -15.32 -17.67 -16.52
C ARG A 164 -13.96 -17.01 -16.53
N LYS A 165 -13.87 -15.88 -17.22
CA LYS A 165 -12.74 -14.95 -17.11
C LYS A 165 -13.20 -13.60 -16.59
N VAL A 166 -12.27 -12.90 -15.96
CA VAL A 166 -12.47 -11.53 -15.49
C VAL A 166 -11.32 -10.65 -15.96
N TRP A 167 -11.55 -9.35 -15.98
CA TRP A 167 -10.52 -8.34 -16.23
C TRP A 167 -10.78 -7.13 -15.35
N GLU A 168 -9.79 -6.26 -15.22
CA GLU A 168 -9.84 -5.16 -14.26
C GLU A 168 -9.36 -3.85 -14.89
N SER A 169 -10.07 -2.77 -14.57
CA SER A 169 -9.51 -1.41 -14.59
C SER A 169 -9.45 -0.89 -13.15
N ARG A 170 -8.31 -0.30 -12.76
CA ARG A 170 -8.11 0.28 -11.43
C ARG A 170 -7.58 1.70 -11.51
N ARG A 171 -8.17 2.61 -10.74
CA ARG A 171 -7.63 3.96 -10.49
C ARG A 171 -6.97 4.02 -9.11
N PHE A 172 -5.81 4.66 -9.05
CA PHE A 172 -5.02 4.91 -7.86
C PHE A 172 -4.99 6.42 -7.64
N THR A 173 -5.30 6.88 -6.43
CA THR A 173 -5.22 8.29 -6.08
C THR A 173 -4.59 8.44 -4.70
N LEU A 174 -3.40 9.05 -4.63
CA LEU A 174 -2.66 9.33 -3.41
C LEU A 174 -2.43 10.85 -3.28
N PRO A 175 -3.29 11.56 -2.53
CA PRO A 175 -3.09 12.97 -2.19
C PRO A 175 -1.90 13.17 -1.25
N LEU A 176 -1.41 14.40 -1.12
CA LEU A 176 -0.49 14.78 -0.03
C LEU A 176 -1.11 14.56 1.36
N GLY A 177 -0.25 14.34 2.36
CA GLY A 177 -0.58 14.35 3.78
C GLY A 177 -1.19 13.07 4.33
N THR A 178 -1.39 12.04 3.52
CA THR A 178 -1.96 10.76 3.95
C THR A 178 -1.03 9.58 3.64
N HIS A 179 -1.14 8.51 4.41
CA HIS A 179 -0.48 7.23 4.09
C HIS A 179 -1.34 6.33 3.20
N PHE A 180 -2.58 6.72 2.88
CA PHE A 180 -3.53 5.88 2.12
C PHE A 180 -3.63 6.28 0.65
N THR A 181 -3.34 5.33 -0.23
CA THR A 181 -3.77 5.36 -1.63
C THR A 181 -5.21 4.88 -1.73
N ARG A 182 -6.07 5.72 -2.30
CA ARG A 182 -7.44 5.34 -2.65
C ARG A 182 -7.46 4.54 -3.94
N MET A 183 -8.09 3.38 -3.90
CA MET A 183 -8.24 2.46 -5.01
C MET A 183 -9.69 2.40 -5.45
N VAL A 184 -9.96 2.63 -6.74
CA VAL A 184 -11.27 2.35 -7.35
C VAL A 184 -11.07 1.26 -8.38
N SER A 185 -11.56 0.07 -8.09
CA SER A 185 -11.44 -1.09 -8.98
C SER A 185 -12.79 -1.43 -9.59
N THR A 186 -12.79 -1.74 -10.88
CA THR A 186 -13.94 -2.32 -11.58
C THR A 186 -13.52 -3.66 -12.17
N ILE A 187 -14.04 -4.74 -11.58
CA ILE A 187 -13.87 -6.09 -12.13
C ILE A 187 -14.99 -6.36 -13.12
N SER A 188 -14.65 -6.62 -14.37
CA SER A 188 -15.58 -7.05 -15.41
C SER A 188 -15.45 -8.56 -15.65
N SER A 189 -16.46 -9.18 -16.25
CA SER A 189 -16.58 -10.63 -16.37
C SER A 189 -17.46 -10.99 -17.57
N ASP A 190 -17.18 -12.12 -18.21
CA ASP A 190 -18.06 -12.72 -19.23
C ASP A 190 -19.32 -13.37 -18.63
N SER A 191 -19.35 -13.53 -17.31
CA SER A 191 -20.54 -13.89 -16.52
C SER A 191 -21.04 -12.71 -15.67
N ALA A 192 -22.37 -12.56 -15.55
CA ALA A 192 -23.00 -11.57 -14.66
C ALA A 192 -23.08 -12.01 -13.18
N LYS A 193 -22.67 -13.24 -12.85
CA LYS A 193 -22.76 -13.76 -11.47
C LYS A 193 -21.87 -12.97 -10.51
N PRO A 194 -22.23 -12.85 -9.21
CA PRO A 194 -21.37 -12.23 -8.21
C PRO A 194 -19.95 -12.84 -8.15
N LEU A 195 -19.01 -12.06 -7.62
CA LEU A 195 -17.62 -12.42 -7.36
C LEU A 195 -17.31 -12.25 -5.87
N LEU A 196 -16.37 -13.04 -5.37
CA LEU A 196 -15.65 -12.75 -4.13
C LEU A 196 -14.29 -12.17 -4.52
N VAL A 197 -14.11 -10.87 -4.35
CA VAL A 197 -12.82 -10.20 -4.59
C VAL A 197 -12.02 -10.24 -3.29
N GLY A 198 -10.86 -10.90 -3.31
CA GLY A 198 -9.94 -10.92 -2.19
C GLY A 198 -8.87 -9.85 -2.33
N ILE A 199 -8.85 -8.89 -1.42
CA ILE A 199 -7.80 -7.87 -1.31
C ILE A 199 -6.84 -8.34 -0.22
N GLY A 200 -5.53 -8.32 -0.50
CA GLY A 200 -4.56 -9.03 0.33
C GLY A 200 -3.40 -8.21 0.86
N ILE A 201 -2.92 -8.64 2.03
CA ILE A 201 -1.61 -8.30 2.58
C ILE A 201 -0.72 -9.55 2.54
N GLY A 202 0.46 -9.45 1.93
CA GLY A 202 1.45 -10.55 1.92
C GLY A 202 2.01 -10.84 3.31
N LYS A 203 2.11 -12.11 3.69
CA LYS A 203 2.48 -12.57 5.05
C LYS A 203 3.98 -12.46 5.37
N ARG A 204 4.83 -12.52 4.36
CA ARG A 204 6.30 -12.60 4.46
C ARG A 204 6.94 -11.66 3.44
N THR A 205 6.62 -10.39 3.56
CA THR A 205 7.05 -9.34 2.64
C THR A 205 8.23 -8.55 3.17
N THR A 206 8.59 -8.71 4.45
CA THR A 206 9.81 -8.14 5.05
C THR A 206 10.43 -9.16 6.02
N GLY A 207 11.76 -9.17 6.13
CA GLY A 207 12.49 -10.03 7.05
C GLY A 207 12.15 -11.53 6.98
N THR A 208 12.53 -12.28 8.02
CA THR A 208 12.31 -13.74 8.11
C THR A 208 11.15 -14.14 9.02
N GLY A 209 10.66 -13.20 9.84
CA GLY A 209 9.58 -13.43 10.81
C GLY A 209 8.18 -13.36 10.21
N ALA A 210 7.18 -13.75 11.00
CA ALA A 210 5.80 -13.39 10.73
C ALA A 210 5.52 -12.00 11.33
N GLY A 211 4.86 -11.14 10.57
CA GLY A 211 4.35 -9.88 11.12
C GLY A 211 3.08 -10.10 11.97
N GLU A 212 2.64 -9.04 12.63
CA GLU A 212 1.49 -9.03 13.53
C GLU A 212 0.26 -8.48 12.81
N LEU A 213 -0.83 -9.24 12.80
CA LEU A 213 -2.08 -8.83 12.16
C LEU A 213 -3.07 -8.26 13.18
N THR A 214 -3.69 -7.13 12.83
CA THR A 214 -4.88 -6.58 13.49
C THR A 214 -6.05 -6.65 12.53
N VAL A 215 -7.17 -7.19 13.01
CA VAL A 215 -8.43 -7.27 12.26
C VAL A 215 -9.50 -6.49 13.03
N ASP A 216 -10.06 -5.46 12.42
CA ASP A 216 -11.25 -4.77 12.92
C ASP A 216 -12.30 -4.75 11.80
N ARG A 217 -13.16 -5.77 11.81
CA ARG A 217 -14.20 -5.93 10.78
C ARG A 217 -15.22 -4.78 10.81
N ALA A 218 -15.50 -4.20 11.98
CA ALA A 218 -16.47 -3.13 12.11
C ALA A 218 -15.98 -1.84 11.44
N LYS A 219 -14.67 -1.59 11.45
CA LYS A 219 -14.02 -0.48 10.74
C LYS A 219 -13.55 -0.84 9.33
N GLY A 220 -13.76 -2.08 8.91
CA GLY A 220 -13.29 -2.62 7.66
C GLY A 220 -11.77 -2.57 7.52
N LEU A 221 -11.06 -2.83 8.63
CA LEU A 221 -9.60 -2.75 8.71
C LEU A 221 -8.97 -4.14 8.77
N LEU A 222 -7.97 -4.32 7.91
CA LEU A 222 -6.95 -5.35 8.00
C LEU A 222 -5.59 -4.63 8.07
N SER A 223 -4.98 -4.57 9.25
CA SER A 223 -3.68 -3.93 9.48
C SER A 223 -2.62 -4.98 9.77
N TRP A 224 -1.41 -4.76 9.29
CA TRP A 224 -0.27 -5.64 9.47
C TRP A 224 0.96 -4.82 9.86
N TRP A 225 1.61 -5.21 10.96
CA TRP A 225 2.87 -4.68 11.43
C TRP A 225 3.96 -5.70 11.17
N GLY A 226 4.87 -5.40 10.26
CA GLY A 226 5.91 -6.32 9.81
C GLY A 226 6.89 -6.70 10.93
N PRO A 227 7.55 -7.86 10.79
CA PRO A 227 8.69 -8.17 11.63
C PRO A 227 9.80 -7.14 11.39
N GLU A 228 10.70 -7.05 12.35
CA GLU A 228 11.94 -6.30 12.19
C GLU A 228 12.84 -7.00 11.17
N ASP A 229 13.40 -6.21 10.27
CA ASP A 229 14.32 -6.65 9.25
C ASP A 229 15.67 -5.93 9.43
N GLY A 230 16.54 -6.51 10.25
CA GLY A 230 17.87 -5.98 10.51
C GLY A 230 17.86 -4.49 10.88
N ASP A 231 18.76 -3.72 10.24
CA ASP A 231 18.82 -2.27 10.39
C ASP A 231 17.78 -1.51 9.54
N HIS A 232 17.09 -2.18 8.62
CA HIS A 232 16.01 -1.59 7.83
C HIS A 232 14.79 -1.22 8.68
N GLY A 233 14.54 -1.94 9.78
CA GLY A 233 13.38 -1.69 10.65
C GLY A 233 12.13 -2.44 10.18
N ARG A 234 10.97 -1.79 10.21
CA ARG A 234 9.65 -2.43 10.03
C ARG A 234 8.76 -1.69 9.05
N MET A 235 8.14 -2.45 8.14
CA MET A 235 7.03 -1.95 7.33
C MET A 235 5.70 -2.21 8.01
N ALA A 236 4.77 -1.28 7.85
CA ALA A 236 3.39 -1.41 8.26
C ALA A 236 2.47 -1.25 7.05
N ILE A 237 1.43 -2.08 6.96
CA ILE A 237 0.45 -2.06 5.87
C ILE A 237 -0.95 -2.03 6.46
N ALA A 238 -1.88 -1.34 5.83
CA ALA A 238 -3.30 -1.36 6.19
C ALA A 238 -4.18 -1.38 4.95
N ILE A 239 -5.17 -2.26 4.95
CA ILE A 239 -6.27 -2.26 3.99
C ILE A 239 -7.52 -1.79 4.70
N ARG A 240 -8.16 -0.76 4.15
CA ARG A 240 -9.48 -0.27 4.59
C ARG A 240 -10.51 -0.50 3.48
N VAL A 241 -11.63 -1.11 3.82
CA VAL A 241 -12.77 -1.38 2.92
C VAL A 241 -14.06 -0.86 3.54
N ASP A 242 -15.11 -0.70 2.73
CA ASP A 242 -16.46 -0.51 3.26
C ASP A 242 -16.88 -1.76 4.06
N PRO A 243 -17.14 -1.64 5.39
CA PRO A 243 -17.53 -2.78 6.22
C PRO A 243 -18.77 -3.51 5.69
N ALA A 244 -19.68 -2.82 5.01
CA ALA A 244 -20.90 -3.40 4.46
C ALA A 244 -20.64 -4.36 3.29
N MET A 245 -19.48 -4.25 2.63
CA MET A 245 -19.11 -5.13 1.52
C MET A 245 -18.42 -6.42 1.96
N ILE A 246 -17.99 -6.51 3.22
CA ILE A 246 -17.20 -7.64 3.72
C ILE A 246 -18.05 -8.90 3.75
N ALA A 247 -17.67 -9.87 2.91
CA ALA A 247 -18.19 -11.23 2.98
C ALA A 247 -17.44 -12.02 4.07
N GLU A 248 -16.12 -12.08 3.99
CA GLU A 248 -15.27 -12.93 4.83
C GLU A 248 -13.92 -12.25 5.08
N ILE A 249 -13.25 -12.61 6.17
CA ILE A 249 -11.83 -12.33 6.38
C ILE A 249 -11.17 -13.69 6.56
N ARG A 250 -10.13 -13.95 5.79
CA ARG A 250 -9.45 -15.25 5.78
C ARG A 250 -7.98 -15.11 5.42
N ALA A 251 -7.31 -16.23 5.26
CA ALA A 251 -5.96 -16.27 4.74
C ALA A 251 -5.77 -17.45 3.79
N ASP A 252 -4.79 -17.33 2.89
CA ASP A 252 -4.21 -18.45 2.14
C ASP A 252 -2.75 -18.66 2.59
N ALA A 253 -1.96 -19.44 1.84
CA ALA A 253 -0.56 -19.70 2.19
C ALA A 253 0.30 -18.42 2.26
N GLY A 254 0.04 -17.45 1.38
CA GLY A 254 0.88 -16.25 1.20
C GLY A 254 0.23 -14.95 1.69
N ASN A 255 -1.09 -14.92 1.90
CA ASN A 255 -1.84 -13.68 2.08
C ASN A 255 -2.78 -13.73 3.29
N HIS A 256 -2.89 -12.61 3.99
CA HIS A 256 -4.07 -12.25 4.75
C HIS A 256 -5.06 -11.55 3.80
N LEU A 257 -6.35 -11.90 3.84
CA LEU A 257 -7.34 -11.49 2.85
C LEU A 257 -8.60 -10.95 3.51
N VAL A 258 -9.10 -9.84 2.98
CA VAL A 258 -10.50 -9.43 3.13
C VAL A 258 -11.24 -9.72 1.84
N LEU A 259 -12.32 -10.49 1.92
CA LEU A 259 -13.15 -10.86 0.77
C LEU A 259 -14.37 -9.94 0.69
N LEU A 260 -14.55 -9.29 -0.45
CA LEU A 260 -15.70 -8.44 -0.74
C LEU A 260 -16.64 -9.12 -1.73
N ARG A 261 -17.95 -8.97 -1.51
CA ARG A 261 -18.95 -9.38 -2.52
C ARG A 261 -19.10 -8.27 -3.56
N VAL A 262 -18.74 -8.56 -4.80
CA VAL A 262 -18.74 -7.59 -5.90
C VAL A 262 -19.57 -8.10 -7.07
N MET A 263 -20.30 -7.19 -7.73
CA MET A 263 -20.96 -7.47 -8.99
C MET A 263 -20.07 -7.07 -10.16
N PRO A 264 -19.92 -7.90 -11.20
CA PRO A 264 -19.20 -7.52 -12.40
C PRO A 264 -19.66 -6.18 -12.98
N GLY A 265 -18.70 -5.37 -13.44
CA GLY A 265 -18.93 -4.05 -14.03
C GLY A 265 -19.30 -2.96 -13.02
N LYS A 266 -19.52 -3.29 -11.74
CA LYS A 266 -19.76 -2.28 -10.69
C LYS A 266 -18.45 -1.93 -9.99
N PRO A 267 -18.03 -0.65 -10.01
CA PRO A 267 -16.85 -0.22 -9.26
C PRO A 267 -17.05 -0.38 -7.75
N PHE A 268 -15.95 -0.61 -7.04
CA PHE A 268 -15.88 -0.55 -5.59
C PHE A 268 -14.63 0.20 -5.15
N VAL A 269 -14.65 0.69 -3.91
CA VAL A 269 -13.58 1.51 -3.35
C VAL A 269 -12.95 0.79 -2.17
N TYR A 270 -11.62 0.79 -2.13
CA TYR A 270 -10.86 0.41 -0.95
C TYR A 270 -9.63 1.31 -0.84
N PHE A 271 -8.94 1.26 0.28
CA PHE A 271 -7.72 2.02 0.49
C PHE A 271 -6.62 1.07 0.91
N SER A 272 -5.42 1.29 0.36
CA SER A 272 -4.20 0.65 0.80
C SER A 272 -3.28 1.71 1.37
N GLY A 273 -2.80 1.51 2.59
CA GLY A 273 -1.86 2.41 3.23
C GLY A 273 -0.63 1.67 3.71
N SER A 274 0.47 2.40 3.78
CA SER A 274 1.71 1.87 4.33
C SER A 274 2.52 2.91 5.08
N ALA A 275 3.37 2.44 5.98
CA ALA A 275 4.32 3.24 6.69
C ALA A 275 5.62 2.47 6.94
N TRP A 276 6.68 3.21 7.19
CA TRP A 276 7.95 2.70 7.67
C TRP A 276 8.20 3.23 9.08
N ASP A 277 8.66 2.37 9.98
CA ASP A 277 8.96 2.77 11.35
C ASP A 277 10.12 3.78 11.45
N LYS A 278 10.95 3.90 10.42
CA LYS A 278 11.97 4.97 10.32
C LYS A 278 11.52 6.18 9.48
N GLY A 279 10.27 6.16 9.00
CA GLY A 279 9.69 7.22 8.18
C GLY A 279 9.20 8.44 8.97
N LEU A 280 8.90 9.51 8.22
CA LEU A 280 8.39 10.79 8.76
C LEU A 280 6.96 10.72 9.32
N GLY A 281 6.26 9.61 9.10
CA GLY A 281 4.93 9.36 9.69
C GLY A 281 4.98 9.22 11.22
N GLY A 282 6.14 8.90 11.80
CA GLY A 282 6.29 8.80 13.26
C GLY A 282 5.76 7.49 13.87
N PHE A 283 5.31 6.53 13.06
CA PHE A 283 4.77 5.26 13.52
C PHE A 283 5.89 4.34 14.00
N ARG A 284 6.26 4.41 15.28
CA ARG A 284 7.32 3.56 15.87
C ARG A 284 6.79 2.24 16.44
N THR A 285 5.48 2.11 16.59
CA THR A 285 4.86 0.94 17.19
C THR A 285 3.63 0.52 16.40
N ARG A 286 3.29 -0.77 16.48
CA ARG A 286 2.04 -1.32 15.97
C ARG A 286 0.83 -0.54 16.45
N GLN A 287 0.78 -0.17 17.73
CA GLN A 287 -0.35 0.52 18.32
C GLN A 287 -0.56 1.91 17.69
N ALA A 288 0.52 2.65 17.42
CA ALA A 288 0.44 3.95 16.77
C ALA A 288 -0.06 3.81 15.32
N TRP A 289 0.43 2.81 14.58
CA TRP A 289 -0.03 2.52 13.23
C TRP A 289 -1.50 2.10 13.20
N ASP A 290 -1.89 1.14 14.04
CA ASP A 290 -3.26 0.63 14.10
C ASP A 290 -4.24 1.74 14.50
N ALA A 291 -3.87 2.61 15.44
CA ALA A 291 -4.68 3.76 15.84
C ALA A 291 -4.90 4.74 14.67
N TYR A 292 -3.84 5.07 13.91
CA TYR A 292 -3.96 5.89 12.71
C TYR A 292 -4.83 5.20 11.66
N ALA A 293 -4.49 3.96 11.28
CA ALA A 293 -5.20 3.21 10.25
C ALA A 293 -6.69 3.03 10.58
N ALA A 294 -7.04 2.85 11.85
CA ALA A 294 -8.43 2.74 12.32
C ALA A 294 -9.14 4.09 12.48
N GLY A 295 -8.40 5.18 12.71
CA GLY A 295 -8.92 6.52 12.96
C GLY A 295 -9.21 7.35 11.71
N GLU A 296 -8.56 7.03 10.59
CA GLU A 296 -8.77 7.76 9.33
C GLU A 296 -10.22 7.67 8.85
N THR A 297 -10.78 8.84 8.52
CA THR A 297 -12.09 8.98 7.87
C THR A 297 -11.90 8.86 6.36
N LEU A 298 -12.41 7.78 5.77
CA LEU A 298 -12.17 7.44 4.37
C LEU A 298 -13.47 7.43 3.56
N ASP A 299 -13.42 7.94 2.33
CA ASP A 299 -14.57 8.01 1.44
C ASP A 299 -14.65 6.81 0.49
N PHE A 300 -15.50 5.85 0.85
CA PHE A 300 -15.79 4.64 0.08
C PHE A 300 -16.81 4.85 -1.05
N ARG A 301 -17.36 6.06 -1.24
CA ARG A 301 -18.33 6.31 -2.31
C ARG A 301 -17.64 6.20 -3.67
N VAL A 302 -18.23 5.43 -4.56
CA VAL A 302 -17.78 5.36 -5.96
C VAL A 302 -17.82 6.77 -6.58
N PRO A 303 -16.72 7.26 -7.20
CA PRO A 303 -16.76 8.54 -7.90
C PRO A 303 -17.81 8.51 -9.01
N LYS A 304 -18.58 9.60 -9.15
CA LYS A 304 -19.45 9.76 -10.33
C LYS A 304 -18.57 9.67 -11.58
N MET A 305 -18.97 8.84 -12.55
CA MET A 305 -18.26 8.80 -13.84
C MET A 305 -18.20 10.23 -14.38
N GLN A 306 -16.98 10.74 -14.56
CA GLN A 306 -16.79 11.88 -15.44
C GLN A 306 -16.98 11.30 -16.85
N VAL A 307 -18.18 11.50 -17.40
CA VAL A 307 -18.41 11.30 -18.82
C VAL A 307 -17.47 12.29 -19.52
N PRO A 308 -16.61 11.83 -20.46
CA PRO A 308 -15.75 12.73 -21.21
C PRO A 308 -16.55 13.81 -21.95
#